data_AF-A0A958ZJ48-F1
#
_entry.id   AF-A0A958ZJ48-F1
#
_cell.length_a   1.000
_cell.length_b   1.000
_cell.length_c   1.000
_cell.angle_alpha   90.00
_cell.angle_beta   90.00
_cell.angle_gamma   90.00
#
_symmetry.space_group_name_H-M   'P 1'
#
loop_
_entity.id
_entity.type
_entity.pdbx_description
1 polymer ?
#
loop_
_entity_poly.entity_id
_entity_poly.type
_entity_poly.pdbx_seq_one_letter_code
_entity_poly.pdbx_strand_id
1 'polypeptide(L)' 'MAALFGIDKIGISRHLKNVTETGELERNSVVAKIATTATDGETYQIDFYNLDMIISVGYRVNSMRGTHFRI' A
#
# COMPACT_ATOMS: atom_id res chain seq x y z
N MET A 1 -6.17 -2.32 0.00
CA MET A 1 -5.45 -2.20 -1.29
C MET A 1 -5.74 -3.36 -2.25
N ALA A 2 -5.66 -4.64 -1.83
CA ALA A 2 -6.03 -5.80 -2.66
C ALA A 2 -7.44 -5.68 -3.28
N ALA A 3 -8.47 -5.44 -2.44
CA ALA A 3 -9.84 -5.19 -2.90
C ALA A 3 -9.96 -3.98 -3.84
N LEU A 4 -9.20 -2.90 -3.59
CA LEU A 4 -9.21 -1.68 -4.39
C LEU A 4 -8.70 -1.94 -5.82
N PHE A 5 -7.61 -2.70 -5.98
CA PHE A 5 -7.03 -2.96 -7.30
C PHE A 5 -7.46 -4.29 -7.92
N GLY A 6 -8.25 -5.11 -7.20
CA GLY A 6 -8.75 -6.39 -7.70
C GLY A 6 -7.65 -7.43 -7.90
N ILE A 7 -6.57 -7.36 -7.11
CA ILE A 7 -5.48 -8.33 -7.13
C ILE A 7 -5.28 -8.94 -5.75
N ASP A 8 -4.58 -10.07 -5.71
CA ASP A 8 -4.31 -10.81 -4.50
C ASP A 8 -3.26 -10.10 -3.61
N LYS A 9 -3.18 -10.54 -2.35
CA LYS A 9 -2.25 -9.99 -1.36
C LYS A 9 -0.79 -10.10 -1.80
N ILE A 10 -0.40 -11.21 -2.44
CA ILE A 10 0.99 -11.46 -2.85
C ILE A 10 1.37 -10.47 -3.94
N GLY A 11 0.48 -10.25 -4.91
CA GLY A 11 0.64 -9.21 -5.94
C GLY A 11 0.86 -7.82 -5.34
N ILE A 12 0.03 -7.41 -4.38
CA ILE A 12 0.18 -6.12 -3.68
C ILE A 12 1.53 -6.03 -2.96
N SER A 13 1.89 -7.05 -2.17
CA SER A 13 3.15 -7.07 -1.41
C SER A 13 4.38 -6.96 -2.33
N ARG A 14 4.34 -7.60 -3.50
CA ARG A 14 5.40 -7.48 -4.51
C ARG A 14 5.53 -6.05 -5.02
N HIS A 15 4.42 -5.39 -5.36
CA HIS A 15 4.47 -4.01 -5.86
C HIS A 15 4.92 -3.01 -4.79
N LEU A 16 4.46 -3.15 -3.55
CA LEU A 16 4.92 -2.34 -2.41
C LEU A 16 6.44 -2.47 -2.21
N LYS A 17 6.96 -3.71 -2.25
CA LYS A 17 8.40 -3.98 -2.12
C LYS A 17 9.18 -3.31 -3.24
N ASN A 18 8.75 -3.48 -4.49
CA ASN A 18 9.42 -2.90 -5.65
C ASN A 18 9.49 -1.36 -5.56
N VAL A 19 8.40 -0.67 -5.19
CA VAL A 19 8.40 0.80 -5.08
C VAL A 19 9.45 1.29 -4.07
N THR A 20 9.62 0.58 -2.95
CA THR A 20 10.64 0.93 -1.95
C THR A 20 12.06 0.51 -2.35
N GLU A 21 12.23 -0.62 -3.04
CA GLU A 21 13.56 -1.12 -3.46
C GLU A 21 14.14 -0.33 -4.63
N THR A 22 13.29 0.19 -5.53
CA THR A 22 13.74 1.06 -6.62
C THR A 22 14.06 2.48 -6.15
N GLY A 23 13.81 2.80 -4.88
CA GLY A 23 13.98 4.15 -4.34
C GLY A 23 13.00 5.17 -4.91
N GLU A 24 11.88 4.72 -5.50
CA GLU A 24 10.85 5.62 -6.05
C GLU A 24 10.18 6.41 -4.91
N LEU A 25 9.92 5.72 -3.79
CA LEU A 25 9.43 6.33 -2.55
C LEU A 25 10.25 5.83 -1.38
N GLU A 26 10.58 6.73 -0.45
CA GLU A 26 11.24 6.34 0.79
C GLU A 26 10.23 5.65 1.72
N ARG A 27 10.54 4.43 2.18
CA ARG A 27 9.60 3.64 2.98
C ARG A 27 9.09 4.37 4.23
N ASN A 28 9.94 5.14 4.90
CA ASN A 28 9.58 5.82 6.14
C ASN A 28 8.69 7.05 5.91
N SER A 29 8.66 7.62 4.70
CA SER A 29 7.81 8.77 4.38
C SER A 29 6.40 8.36 3.94
N VAL A 30 6.23 7.10 3.51
CA VAL A 30 4.99 6.60 2.91
C VAL A 30 4.31 5.47 3.70
N VAL A 31 4.97 4.96 4.75
CA VAL A 31 4.43 3.90 5.61
C VAL A 31 4.46 4.34 7.07
N ALA A 32 3.30 4.28 7.73
CA ALA A 32 3.19 4.42 9.18
C ALA A 32 2.83 3.07 9.81
N LYS A 33 3.52 2.69 10.89
CA LYS A 33 3.18 1.50 11.68
C LYS A 33 2.30 1.92 12.85
N ILE A 34 1.07 1.42 12.87
CA ILE A 34 0.09 1.78 13.90
C ILE A 34 -0.28 0.52 14.69
N ALA A 35 -0.12 0.60 16.01
CA ALA A 35 -0.61 -0.40 16.93
C ALA A 35 -2.14 -0.35 16.97
N THR A 36 -2.79 -1.44 16.60
CA THR A 36 -4.25 -1.58 16.64
C THR A 36 -4.59 -2.76 17.53
N THR A 37 -5.29 -2.50 18.63
CA THR A 37 -5.83 -3.55 19.49
C THR A 37 -7.07 -4.13 18.83
N ALA A 38 -7.03 -5.42 18.51
CA ALA A 38 -8.16 -6.12 17.95
C ALA A 38 -9.15 -6.54 19.04
N THR A 39 -10.33 -6.99 18.61
CA THR A 39 -11.45 -7.39 19.48
C THR A 39 -11.15 -8.62 20.34
N ASP A 40 -10.09 -9.36 20.03
CA ASP A 40 -9.55 -10.48 20.80
C ASP A 40 -8.62 -10.05 21.95
N GLY A 41 -8.33 -8.75 22.06
CA GLY A 41 -7.42 -8.19 23.07
C GLY A 41 -5.94 -8.21 22.64
N GLU A 42 -5.62 -8.76 21.48
CA GLU A 42 -4.26 -8.78 20.95
C GLU A 42 -3.94 -7.46 20.23
N THR A 43 -2.70 -6.99 20.36
CA THR A 43 -2.24 -5.77 19.68
C THR A 43 -1.44 -6.13 18.44
N TYR A 44 -1.94 -5.72 17.28
CA TYR A 44 -1.28 -5.92 15.99
C TYR A 44 -0.65 -4.63 15.48
N GLN A 45 0.53 -4.77 14.90
CA GLN A 45 1.15 -3.68 14.14
C GLN A 45 0.62 -3.72 12.71
N ILE A 46 -0.07 -2.67 12.30
CA ILE A 46 -0.63 -2.54 10.96
C ILE A 46 0.14 -1.45 10.21
N ASP A 47 0.59 -1.79 9.00
CA ASP A 47 1.19 -0.84 8.07
C ASP A 47 0.08 -0.03 7.37
N PHE A 48 0.10 1.28 7.55
CA PHE A 48 -0.72 2.25 6.83
C PHE A 48 0.10 2.92 5.74
N TYR A 49 -0.43 2.93 4.52
CA TYR A 49 0.24 3.49 3.35
C TYR A 49 -0.41 4.81 2.96
N ASN A 50 0.41 5.83 2.67
CA ASN A 50 -0.09 7.13 2.23
C ASN A 50 -0.59 7.12 0.78
N LEU A 51 -1.10 8.26 0.31
CA LEU A 51 -1.66 8.39 -1.04
C LEU A 51 -0.62 8.14 -2.13
N ASP A 52 0.62 8.61 -1.96
CA ASP A 52 1.69 8.42 -2.95
C ASP A 52 1.98 6.94 -3.20
N MET A 53 2.05 6.14 -2.12
CA MET A 53 2.23 4.70 -2.25
C MET A 53 1.02 4.04 -2.95
N ILE A 54 -0.20 4.45 -2.62
CA ILE A 54 -1.42 3.92 -3.27
C ILE A 54 -1.39 4.22 -4.78
N ILE A 55 -1.00 5.43 -5.16
CA ILE A 55 -0.90 5.87 -6.56
C ILE A 55 0.18 5.08 -7.31
N SER A 56 1.39 4.98 -6.74
CA SER A 56 2.50 4.24 -7.36
C SER A 56 2.15 2.76 -7.57
N VAL A 57 1.50 2.12 -6.60
CA VAL A 57 1.00 0.74 -6.79
C VAL A 57 -0.11 0.70 -7.82
N GLY A 58 -1.04 1.67 -7.81
CA GLY A 58 -2.15 1.75 -8.75
C GLY A 58 -1.69 1.78 -10.21
N TYR A 59 -0.69 2.60 -10.54
CA TYR A 59 -0.11 2.64 -11.89
C TYR A 59 0.51 1.32 -12.36
N ARG A 60 1.04 0.53 -11.43
CA ARG A 60 1.71 -0.75 -11.73
C ARG A 60 0.72 -1.90 -11.88
N VAL A 61 -0.42 -1.83 -11.21
CA VAL A 61 -1.44 -2.89 -11.21
C VAL A 61 -2.53 -2.64 -12.26
N ASN A 62 -3.07 -1.43 -12.32
CA ASN A 62 -4.16 -1.08 -13.20
C ASN A 62 -4.15 0.43 -13.45
N SER A 63 -3.61 0.84 -14.60
CA SER A 63 -3.41 2.24 -14.95
C SER A 63 -4.70 3.06 -14.83
N MET A 64 -5.86 2.54 -15.26
CA MET A 64 -7.14 3.27 -15.15
C MET A 64 -7.55 3.57 -13.70
N ARG A 65 -7.44 2.59 -12.79
CA ARG A 65 -7.77 2.81 -11.37
C ARG A 65 -6.73 3.69 -10.67
N GLY A 66 -5.48 3.66 -11.11
CA GLY A 66 -4.43 4.56 -10.62
C GLY A 66 -4.71 6.03 -10.97
N THR A 67 -5.23 6.31 -12.18
CA THR A 67 -5.54 7.68 -12.62
C THR A 67 -6.63 8.35 -11.79
N HIS A 68 -7.61 7.58 -11.27
CA HIS A 68 -8.71 8.13 -10.46
C HIS A 68 -8.26 8.79 -9.16
N PHE A 69 -7.03 8.55 -8.69
CA PHE A 69 -6.47 9.22 -7.53
C PHE A 69 -5.84 10.58 -7.86
N ARG A 70 -5.83 11.00 -9.13
CA ARG A 70 -5.24 12.27 -9.61
C ARG A 70 -6.25 13.25 -10.24
N ILE A 71 -7.47 12.81 -10.51
CA ILE A 71 -8.55 13.61 -11.14
C ILE A 71 -9.52 14.04 -10.04
#